data_AF-A0A150P5W2-F1
#
_entry.id   AF-A0A150P5W2-F1
#
_cell.length_a   1.000
_cell.length_b   1.000
_cell.length_c   1.000
_cell.angle_alpha   90.00
_cell.angle_beta   90.00
_cell.angle_gamma   90.00
#
_symmetry.space_group_name_H-M   'P 1'
#
loop_
_entity.id
_entity.type
_entity.pdbx_description
1 polymer ?
#
loop_
_entity_poly.entity_id
_entity_poly.type
_entity_poly.pdbx_seq_one_letter_code
_entity_poly.pdbx_strand_id
1 'polypeptide(L)'
;MSEATAEPIVIYRSINRDGATFALEPRSLDRLRATFGSAVRARDRIFIAHETRADYEEVQGSIAPQIVVLLTGLSEDRLRPLGGVVFRDPVSEKDLPRTAA
;
A
#
# COMPACT_ATOMS: atom_id res chain seq x y z
N MET A 1 -0.98 9.37 29.17
CA MET A 1 -0.24 8.40 28.34
C MET A 1 -0.41 8.87 26.91
N SER A 2 0.65 9.39 26.29
CA SER A 2 0.56 9.83 24.90
C SER A 2 0.34 8.61 24.02
N GLU A 3 -0.77 8.57 23.27
CA GLU A 3 -0.88 7.72 22.09
C GLU A 3 0.27 8.13 21.17
N ALA A 4 1.34 7.35 21.13
CA ALA A 4 2.24 7.40 20.00
C ALA A 4 1.38 7.02 18.80
N THR A 5 1.04 7.98 17.96
CA THR A 5 0.33 7.75 16.71
C THR A 5 1.15 6.72 15.94
N ALA A 6 0.65 5.48 15.89
CA ALA A 6 1.37 4.40 15.23
C ALA A 6 1.64 4.81 13.78
N GLU A 7 2.91 4.78 13.39
CA GLU A 7 3.33 5.21 12.06
C GLU A 7 2.79 4.21 11.02
N PRO A 8 2.01 4.64 10.01
CA PRO A 8 1.33 3.74 9.09
C PRO A 8 2.31 2.97 8.21
N ILE A 9 1.88 1.81 7.69
CA ILE A 9 2.58 1.09 6.62
C ILE A 9 2.43 1.88 5.32
N VAL A 10 3.55 2.23 4.69
CA VAL A 10 3.57 3.02 3.45
C VAL A 10 3.68 2.09 2.24
N ILE A 11 2.74 2.25 1.31
CA ILE A 11 2.81 1.66 -0.02
C ILE A 11 2.96 2.79 -1.04
N TYR A 12 4.07 2.79 -1.76
CA TYR A 12 4.24 3.70 -2.88
C TYR A 12 3.32 3.31 -4.03
N ARG A 13 2.66 4.29 -4.63
CA ARG A 13 1.82 4.13 -5.81
C ARG A 13 2.24 5.11 -6.89
N SER A 14 2.55 4.60 -8.07
CA SER A 14 2.82 5.39 -9.27
C SER A 14 1.90 4.94 -10.39
N ILE A 15 1.19 5.86 -11.02
CA ILE A 15 0.26 5.59 -12.11
C ILE A 15 0.86 6.18 -13.39
N ASN A 16 0.90 5.39 -14.45
CA ASN A 16 1.27 5.84 -15.78
C ASN A 16 0.15 5.46 -16.78
N ARG A 17 0.41 5.67 -18.08
CA ARG A 17 -0.58 5.39 -19.13
C ARG A 17 -0.98 3.91 -19.20
N ASP A 18 -0.05 3.01 -18.86
CA ASP A 18 -0.18 1.58 -19.11
C ASP A 18 -0.60 0.80 -17.85
N GLY A 19 -0.61 1.46 -16.69
CA GLY A 19 -0.87 0.77 -15.44
C GLY A 19 -0.61 1.57 -14.18
N ALA A 20 -0.71 0.87 -13.05
CA ALA A 20 -0.33 1.34 -11.74
C ALA A 20 0.70 0.38 -11.12
N THR A 21 1.79 0.95 -10.63
CA THR A 21 2.82 0.25 -9.88
C THR A 21 2.64 0.51 -8.39
N PHE A 22 2.68 -0.56 -7.60
CA PHE A 22 2.64 -0.52 -6.14
C PHE A 22 3.90 -1.16 -5.56
N ALA A 23 4.53 -0.51 -4.60
CA ALA A 23 5.72 -1.03 -3.94
C ALA A 23 5.68 -0.73 -2.44
N LEU A 24 6.12 -1.68 -1.62
CA LEU A 24 6.21 -1.48 -0.19
C LEU A 24 7.43 -0.61 0.14
N GLU A 25 7.27 0.39 1.01
CA GLU A 25 8.39 1.19 1.48
C GLU A 25 9.36 0.30 2.30
N PRO A 26 10.70 0.41 2.10
CA PRO A 26 11.67 -0.41 2.82
C PRO A 26 11.53 -0.35 4.35
N ARG A 27 11.31 0.83 4.92
CA ARG A 27 11.12 1.00 6.37
C ARG A 27 9.85 0.30 6.86
N SER A 28 8.78 0.41 6.09
CA SER A 28 7.54 -0.30 6.37
C SER A 28 7.71 -1.82 6.27
N LEU A 29 8.48 -2.34 5.31
CA LEU A 29 8.83 -3.75 5.22
C LEU A 29 9.63 -4.24 6.44
N ASP A 30 10.62 -3.47 6.88
CA ASP A 30 11.43 -3.81 8.05
C ASP A 30 10.55 -3.89 9.31
N ARG A 31 9.63 -2.94 9.48
CA ARG A 31 8.67 -2.95 10.59
C ARG A 31 7.71 -4.13 10.51
N LEU A 32 7.17 -4.44 9.33
CA LEU A 32 6.32 -5.63 9.16
C LEU A 32 7.07 -6.90 9.55
N ARG A 33 8.32 -7.06 9.11
CA ARG A 33 9.15 -8.22 9.46
C ARG A 33 9.45 -8.29 10.95
N ALA A 34 9.74 -7.15 11.59
CA ALA A 34 9.97 -7.09 13.03
C ALA A 34 8.72 -7.46 13.85
N THR A 35 7.53 -7.06 13.39
CA THR A 35 6.26 -7.31 14.11
C THR A 35 5.68 -8.69 13.83
N PHE A 36 5.70 -9.15 12.58
CA PHE A 36 4.97 -10.36 12.15
C PHE A 36 5.88 -11.51 11.72
N GLY A 37 7.20 -11.31 11.66
CA GLY A 37 8.18 -12.35 11.36
C GLY A 37 7.87 -13.11 10.06
N SER A 38 7.83 -14.44 10.16
CA SER A 38 7.59 -15.35 9.03
C SER A 38 6.18 -15.29 8.44
N ALA A 39 5.23 -14.61 9.10
CA ALA A 39 3.91 -14.38 8.54
C ALA A 39 3.93 -13.37 7.39
N VAL A 40 4.96 -12.51 7.31
CA VAL A 40 5.14 -11.57 6.21
C VAL A 40 5.62 -12.32 4.98
N ARG A 41 4.81 -12.29 3.92
CA ARG A 41 5.18 -12.81 2.59
C ARG A 41 5.30 -11.67 1.61
N ALA A 42 6.25 -10.78 1.90
CA ALA A 42 6.36 -9.54 1.16
C ALA A 42 6.76 -9.77 -0.30
N ARG A 43 6.16 -8.97 -1.18
CA ARG A 43 6.58 -8.81 -2.57
C ARG A 43 7.13 -7.40 -2.74
N ASP A 44 8.23 -7.28 -3.47
CA ASP A 44 8.87 -5.98 -3.66
C ASP A 44 7.98 -5.01 -4.44
N ARG A 45 7.19 -5.53 -5.39
CA ARG A 45 6.37 -4.73 -6.30
C ARG A 45 5.22 -5.52 -6.91
N ILE A 46 4.12 -4.83 -7.20
CA ILE A 46 3.01 -5.29 -8.03
C ILE A 46 2.76 -4.28 -9.14
N PHE A 47 2.42 -4.77 -10.32
CA PHE A 47 1.95 -3.95 -11.43
C PHE A 47 0.55 -4.41 -11.82
N ILE A 48 -0.38 -3.45 -11.94
CA ILE A 48 -1.71 -3.66 -12.48
C ILE A 48 -1.80 -2.89 -13.79
N ALA A 49 -1.97 -3.62 -14.88
CA ALA A 49 -2.28 -3.03 -16.18
C ALA A 49 -3.75 -2.57 -16.19
N HIS A 50 -4.01 -1.45 -16.85
CA HIS A 50 -5.35 -0.96 -17.17
C HIS A 50 -5.36 -0.43 -18.61
N GLU A 51 -6.52 -0.49 -19.27
CA GLU A 51 -6.66 -0.04 -20.66
C GLU A 51 -6.72 1.49 -20.72
N THR A 52 -7.49 2.08 -19.81
CA THR A 52 -7.51 3.52 -19.59
C THR A 52 -7.35 3.87 -18.11
N ARG A 53 -6.87 5.09 -17.87
CA ARG A 53 -6.81 5.68 -16.53
C ARG A 53 -8.19 5.74 -15.87
N ALA A 54 -9.26 5.96 -16.65
CA ALA A 54 -10.63 6.01 -16.13
C ALA A 54 -11.06 4.65 -15.59
N ASP A 55 -10.80 3.56 -16.33
CA ASP A 55 -11.11 2.20 -15.87
C ASP A 55 -10.41 1.87 -14.55
N TYR A 56 -9.16 2.33 -14.42
CA TYR A 56 -8.41 2.18 -13.18
C TYR A 56 -9.00 3.01 -12.04
N GLU A 57 -9.37 4.26 -12.28
CA GLU A 57 -9.97 5.15 -11.27
C GLU A 57 -11.29 4.59 -10.72
N GLU A 58 -12.10 3.94 -11.57
CA GLU A 58 -13.35 3.27 -11.17
C GLU A 58 -13.12 2.12 -10.19
N VAL A 59 -12.09 1.30 -10.42
CA VAL A 59 -11.83 0.10 -9.60
C VAL A 59 -10.82 0.34 -8.48
N GLN A 60 -10.09 1.45 -8.48
CA GLN A 60 -8.94 1.71 -7.61
C GLN A 60 -9.23 1.43 -6.13
N GLY A 61 -10.35 1.93 -5.61
CA GLY A 61 -10.72 1.71 -4.21
C GLY A 61 -11.00 0.24 -3.88
N SER A 62 -11.63 -0.46 -4.83
CA SER A 62 -12.02 -1.85 -4.65
C SER A 62 -10.84 -2.83 -4.68
N ILE A 63 -9.73 -2.47 -5.34
CA ILE A 63 -8.52 -3.29 -5.45
C ILE A 63 -7.47 -2.99 -4.37
N ALA A 64 -7.58 -1.86 -3.68
CA ALA A 64 -6.59 -1.43 -2.69
C ALA A 64 -6.37 -2.47 -1.56
N PRO A 65 -7.40 -3.07 -0.95
CA PRO A 65 -7.20 -4.12 0.06
C PRO A 65 -6.44 -5.34 -0.47
N GLN A 66 -6.68 -5.72 -1.73
CA GLN A 66 -6.05 -6.85 -2.39
C GLN A 66 -4.59 -6.55 -2.68
N ILE A 67 -4.27 -5.32 -3.10
CA ILE A 67 -2.87 -4.86 -3.23
C ILE A 67 -2.12 -5.00 -1.90
N VAL A 68 -2.73 -4.59 -0.78
CA VAL A 68 -2.11 -4.74 0.55
C VAL A 68 -1.80 -6.20 0.84
N VAL A 69 -2.77 -7.09 0.63
CA VAL A 69 -2.59 -8.53 0.87
C VAL A 69 -1.51 -9.12 -0.04
N LEU A 70 -1.50 -8.77 -1.32
CA LEU A 70 -0.50 -9.29 -2.25
C LEU A 70 0.91 -8.77 -1.96
N LEU A 71 1.06 -7.53 -1.49
CA LEU A 71 2.36 -6.95 -1.16
C LEU A 71 2.90 -7.41 0.20
N THR A 72 2.05 -7.74 1.16
CA THR A 72 2.47 -8.01 2.54
C THR A 72 2.23 -9.45 2.99
N GLY A 73 1.28 -10.14 2.36
CA GLY A 73 0.71 -11.40 2.84
C GLY A 73 -0.29 -11.25 3.98
N LEU A 74 -0.64 -10.02 4.38
CA LEU A 74 -1.46 -9.70 5.54
C LEU A 74 -2.72 -8.92 5.15
N SER A 75 -3.84 -9.15 5.86
CA SER A 75 -5.04 -8.32 5.71
C SER A 75 -4.86 -6.95 6.34
N GLU A 76 -5.60 -5.94 5.86
CA GLU A 76 -5.55 -4.59 6.42
C GLU A 76 -5.88 -4.56 7.92
N ASP A 77 -6.79 -5.41 8.38
CA ASP A 77 -7.17 -5.50 9.80
C ASP A 77 -5.98 -5.87 10.69
N ARG A 78 -5.05 -6.69 10.18
CA ARG A 78 -3.82 -7.04 10.89
C ARG A 78 -2.84 -5.87 10.96
N LEU A 79 -2.96 -4.91 10.05
CA LEU A 79 -2.08 -3.75 9.95
C LEU A 79 -2.62 -2.53 10.73
N ARG A 80 -3.91 -2.53 11.12
CA ARG A 80 -4.52 -1.44 11.91
C ARG A 80 -3.73 -1.07 13.18
N PRO A 81 -3.20 -2.02 13.98
CA PRO A 81 -2.39 -1.68 15.16
C PRO A 81 -1.08 -0.94 14.83
N LEU A 82 -0.61 -1.03 13.59
CA LEU A 82 0.55 -0.30 13.07
C LEU A 82 0.15 1.00 12.36
N GLY A 83 -0.98 1.60 12.71
CA GLY A 83 -1.45 2.82 12.05
C GLY A 83 -2.13 2.57 10.69
N GLY A 84 -2.35 1.32 10.31
CA GLY A 84 -2.98 0.96 9.04
C GLY A 84 -2.05 1.12 7.85
N VAL A 85 -2.62 1.46 6.68
CA VAL A 85 -1.88 1.56 5.41
C VAL A 85 -2.22 2.88 4.72
N VAL A 86 -1.18 3.59 4.29
CA VAL A 86 -1.29 4.78 3.43
C VAL A 86 -0.65 4.52 2.07
N PHE A 87 -1.27 5.09 1.03
CA PHE A 87 -0.65 5.12 -0.30
C PHE A 87 0.07 6.45 -0.47
N ARG A 88 1.26 6.44 -1.07
CA ARG A 88 2.09 7.64 -1.21
C ARG A 88 2.70 7.73 -2.60
N ASP A 89 2.83 8.94 -3.12
CA ASP A 89 3.56 9.18 -4.36
C ASP A 89 5.07 9.02 -4.10
N PRO A 90 5.80 8.19 -4.86
CA PRO A 90 7.21 7.90 -4.60
C PRO A 90 8.17 9.07 -4.88
N VAL A 91 7.72 10.14 -5.55
CA VAL A 91 8.56 11.28 -5.92
C VAL A 91 8.33 12.46 -4.99
N SER A 92 7.06 12.82 -4.78
CA SER A 92 6.65 13.96 -3.96
C SER A 92 6.44 13.61 -2.48
N GLU A 93 6.41 12.32 -2.15
CA GLU A 93 6.12 11.78 -0.82
C GLU A 93 4.76 12.23 -0.23
N LYS A 94 3.85 12.72 -1.08
CA LYS A 94 2.51 13.10 -0.66
C LYS A 94 1.61 11.88 -0.58
N ASP A 95 0.79 11.84 0.47
CA ASP A 95 -0.23 10.82 0.63
C ASP A 95 -1.27 10.95 -0.49
N LEU A 96 -1.64 9.80 -1.04
CA LEU A 96 -2.55 9.67 -2.16
C LEU A 96 -3.90 9.10 -1.69
N PRO A 97 -5.01 9.55 -2.29
CA PRO A 97 -6.32 9.02 -1.93
C PRO A 97 -6.43 7.54 -2.34
N ARG A 98 -7.09 6.76 -1.49
CA ARG A 98 -7.35 5.32 -1.71
C ARG A 98 -8.32 5.09 -2.87
N THR A 99 -9.29 5.97 -3.03
CA THR A 99 -10.23 6.03 -4.16
C THR A 99 -9.83 7.17 -5.11
N ALA A 100 -10.33 7.14 -6.34
CA ALA A 100 -10.40 8.38 -7.13
C ALA A 100 -11.35 9.38 -6.44
N ALA A 101 -11.15 10.67 -6.71
CA ALA A 101 -12.00 11.76 -6.24
C ALA A 101 -13.18 11.96 -7.17
#